data_AF-A0A9Q0MX55-F1
#
_entry.id   AF-A0A9Q0MX55-F1
#
_cell.length_a   1.000
_cell.length_b   1.000
_cell.length_c   1.000
_cell.angle_alpha   90.00
_cell.angle_beta   90.00
_cell.angle_gamma   90.00
#
_symmetry.space_group_name_H-M   'P 1'
#
loop_
_entity.id
_entity.type
_entity.pdbx_description
1 polymer ?
#
loop_
_entity_poly.entity_id
_entity_poly.type
_entity_poly.pdbx_seq_one_letter_code
_entity_poly.pdbx_strand_id
1 'polypeptide(L)'
;MGCPVKVRLSFNGTQLVVKEAQLHHENHLLNEQVYKYYPENLRLIDTEVAKAQEMIEVDANKKKVKMVLEKQRGKPVPIKLLHNLQTKINEEKQAGSEPIL
;
A
#
# COMPACT_ATOMS: atom_id res chain seq x y z
N MET A 1 -0.19 -18.40 -3.69
CA MET A 1 0.56 -17.13 -3.72
C MET A 1 1.77 -17.28 -2.81
N GLY A 2 2.97 -17.41 -3.38
CA GLY A 2 4.21 -17.58 -2.60
C GLY A 2 4.69 -16.24 -2.02
N CYS A 3 5.41 -16.29 -0.90
CA CYS A 3 6.00 -15.09 -0.30
C CYS A 3 6.99 -14.44 -1.31
N PRO A 4 6.89 -13.12 -1.58
CA PRO A 4 7.71 -12.44 -2.60
C PRO A 4 9.18 -12.29 -2.20
N VAL A 5 9.56 -12.71 -0.99
CA VAL A 5 10.91 -12.60 -0.45
C VAL A 5 11.28 -13.91 0.24
N LYS A 6 12.43 -14.48 -0.11
CA LYS A 6 13.04 -15.60 0.62
C LYS A 6 14.14 -15.06 1.53
N VAL A 7 14.03 -15.39 2.81
CA VAL A 7 15.00 -14.99 3.84
C VAL A 7 15.76 -16.19 4.38
N ARG A 8 16.98 -15.95 4.85
CA ARG A 8 17.87 -16.94 5.49
C ARG A 8 18.47 -16.32 6.76
N LEU A 9 18.82 -17.13 7.75
CA LEU A 9 19.64 -16.68 8.87
C LEU A 9 21.04 -16.24 8.41
N SER A 10 21.51 -15.12 8.97
CA SER A 10 22.87 -14.63 8.79
C SER A 10 23.86 -15.69 9.27
N PHE A 11 25.11 -15.60 8.81
CA PHE A 11 26.15 -16.56 9.20
C PHE A 11 26.33 -16.63 10.74
N ASN A 12 26.09 -15.51 11.43
CA ASN A 12 26.20 -15.42 12.89
C ASN A 12 24.89 -15.77 13.61
N GLY A 13 23.82 -16.12 12.87
CA GLY A 13 22.51 -16.49 13.43
C GLY A 13 21.72 -15.34 14.07
N THR A 14 22.21 -14.10 13.99
CA THR A 14 21.63 -12.95 14.71
C THR A 14 20.62 -12.16 13.88
N GLN A 15 20.57 -12.35 12.56
CA GLN A 15 19.75 -11.54 11.66
C GLN A 15 19.18 -12.38 10.52
N LEU A 16 18.06 -11.94 9.95
CA LEU A 16 17.53 -12.49 8.70
C LEU A 16 18.08 -11.68 7.52
N VAL A 17 18.60 -12.38 6.52
CA VAL A 17 19.15 -11.82 5.29
C VAL A 17 18.27 -12.23 4.13
N VAL A 18 17.92 -11.26 3.28
CA VAL A 18 17.17 -11.53 2.04
C VAL A 18 18.09 -12.25 1.05
N LYS A 19 17.68 -13.46 0.63
CA LYS A 19 18.41 -14.27 -0.36
C LYS A 19 17.89 -14.02 -1.77
N GLU A 20 16.57 -13.98 -1.92
CA GLU A 20 15.90 -13.78 -3.20
C GLU A 20 14.67 -12.89 -2.99
N ALA A 21 14.43 -11.97 -3.91
CA ALA A 21 13.22 -11.16 -3.97
C ALA A 21 12.63 -11.24 -5.38
N GLN A 22 11.31 -11.38 -5.48
CA GLN A 22 10.61 -11.37 -6.76
C GLN A 22 10.50 -9.93 -7.27
N LEU A 23 11.41 -9.56 -8.17
CA LEU A 23 11.46 -8.22 -8.78
C LEU A 23 10.62 -8.11 -10.07
N HIS A 24 9.82 -9.12 -10.40
CA HIS A 24 8.94 -9.11 -11.57
C HIS A 24 7.49 -9.24 -11.16
N HIS A 25 6.66 -8.29 -11.61
CA HIS A 25 5.21 -8.32 -11.45
C HIS A 25 4.54 -8.39 -12.82
N GLU A 26 3.93 -9.54 -13.13
CA GLU A 26 3.10 -9.90 -14.30
C GLU A 26 3.64 -9.50 -15.69
N ASN A 27 3.95 -8.23 -15.94
CA ASN A 27 4.46 -7.70 -17.22
C ASN A 27 5.55 -6.61 -17.06
N HIS A 28 6.13 -6.41 -15.88
CA HIS A 28 7.20 -5.43 -15.69
C HIS A 28 8.19 -5.78 -14.57
N LEU A 29 9.41 -5.28 -14.71
CA LEU A 29 10.42 -5.22 -13.66
C LEU A 29 10.05 -4.14 -12.63
N LEU A 30 10.15 -4.48 -11.36
CA LEU A 30 10.15 -3.51 -10.27
C LEU A 30 11.45 -2.69 -10.37
N ASN A 31 11.31 -1.38 -10.60
CA ASN A 31 12.44 -0.48 -10.77
C ASN A 31 12.54 0.48 -9.57
N GLU A 32 13.61 0.34 -8.80
CA GLU A 32 13.91 1.19 -7.65
C GLU A 32 14.03 2.67 -8.03
N GLN A 33 14.58 2.98 -9.21
CA GLN A 33 14.71 4.37 -9.66
C GLN A 33 13.32 4.99 -9.87
N VAL A 34 12.40 4.26 -10.50
CA VAL A 34 11.00 4.73 -10.68
C VAL A 34 10.32 4.94 -9.34
N TYR A 35 10.57 4.06 -8.36
CA TYR A 35 10.07 4.24 -7.00
C TYR A 35 10.67 5.48 -6.32
N LYS A 36 11.98 5.74 -6.49
CA LYS A 36 12.66 6.94 -5.96
C LYS A 36 12.15 8.24 -6.58
N TYR A 37 11.74 8.20 -7.85
CA TYR A 37 11.08 9.33 -8.52
C TYR A 37 9.60 9.47 -8.15
N TYR A 38 9.02 8.53 -7.38
CA TYR A 38 7.68 8.71 -6.84
C TYR A 38 7.71 9.86 -5.83
N PRO A 39 7.04 10.99 -6.10
CA PRO A 39 7.14 12.15 -5.23
C PRO A 39 6.64 11.79 -3.83
N GLU A 40 7.44 12.03 -2.79
CA GLU A 40 6.99 11.93 -1.41
C GLU A 40 5.73 12.78 -1.18
N ASN A 41 5.62 13.89 -1.93
CA ASN A 41 4.46 14.76 -2.00
C ASN A 41 3.15 14.06 -2.43
N LEU A 42 3.17 12.85 -2.99
CA LEU A 42 1.97 12.09 -3.33
C LEU A 42 1.46 11.20 -2.20
N ARG A 43 2.29 10.90 -1.19
CA ARG A 43 1.89 10.08 -0.04
C ARG A 43 0.85 10.83 0.79
N LEU A 44 -0.14 10.10 1.29
CA LEU A 44 -1.09 10.64 2.26
C LEU A 44 -0.42 10.65 3.64
N ILE A 45 -0.59 11.73 4.39
CA ILE A 45 -0.25 11.75 5.83
C ILE A 45 -1.35 11.06 6.64
N ASP A 46 -1.06 10.69 7.89
CA ASP A 46 -1.97 9.88 8.72
C ASP A 46 -3.39 10.45 8.82
N THR A 47 -3.53 11.78 8.92
CA THR A 47 -4.84 12.45 8.98
C THR A 47 -5.61 12.35 7.67
N GLU A 48 -4.91 12.35 6.53
CA GLU A 48 -5.51 12.17 5.21
C GLU A 48 -5.88 10.71 4.98
N VAL A 49 -5.07 9.77 5.49
CA VAL A 49 -5.36 8.33 5.45
C VAL A 49 -6.63 8.04 6.25
N ALA A 50 -6.75 8.52 7.48
CA ALA A 50 -7.93 8.32 8.31
C ALA A 50 -9.21 8.84 7.64
N LYS A 51 -9.16 10.05 7.08
CA LYS A 51 -10.30 10.63 6.36
C LYS A 51 -10.65 9.84 5.10
N ALA A 52 -9.65 9.39 4.35
CA ALA A 52 -9.89 8.56 3.18
C ALA A 52 -10.50 7.20 3.56
N GLN A 53 -10.06 6.60 4.66
CA GLN A 53 -10.61 5.36 5.21
C GLN A 53 -12.09 5.54 5.59
N GLU A 54 -12.43 6.55 6.38
CA GLU A 54 -13.83 6.85 6.75
C GLU A 54 -14.73 6.97 5.51
N MET A 55 -14.27 7.69 4.49
CA MET A 55 -15.02 7.85 3.24
C MET A 55 -15.15 6.54 2.45
N ILE A 56 -14.10 5.72 2.41
CA ILE A 56 -14.12 4.43 1.70
C ILE A 56 -15.03 3.43 2.42
N GLU A 57 -15.08 3.45 3.75
CA GLU A 57 -15.94 2.56 4.54
C GLU A 57 -17.43 2.82 4.34
N VAL A 58 -17.83 4.07 4.11
CA VAL A 58 -19.20 4.44 3.73
C VAL A 58 -19.48 4.28 2.24
N ASP A 59 -18.65 3.50 1.53
CA ASP A 59 -18.72 3.20 0.09
C ASP A 59 -18.70 4.46 -0.80
N ALA A 60 -17.95 5.50 -0.40
CA ALA A 60 -17.80 6.69 -1.22
C ALA A 60 -16.98 6.40 -2.48
N ASN A 61 -17.44 6.94 -3.61
CA ASN A 61 -16.72 6.87 -4.87
C ASN A 61 -15.31 7.49 -4.76
N LYS A 62 -14.28 6.75 -5.20
CA LYS A 62 -12.86 7.19 -5.21
C LYS A 62 -12.63 8.57 -5.82
N LYS A 63 -13.42 8.97 -6.82
CA LYS A 63 -13.36 10.32 -7.42
C LYS A 63 -13.80 11.41 -6.44
N LYS A 64 -14.82 11.14 -5.62
CA LYS A 64 -15.27 12.06 -4.56
C LYS A 64 -14.23 12.15 -3.45
N VAL A 65 -13.66 11.01 -3.02
CA VAL A 65 -12.57 10.98 -2.03
C VAL A 65 -11.38 11.80 -2.51
N LYS A 66 -10.94 11.58 -3.76
CA LYS A 66 -9.89 12.37 -4.42
C LYS A 66 -10.19 13.87 -4.35
N MET A 67 -11.37 14.29 -4.78
CA MET A 67 -11.76 15.70 -4.80
C MET A 67 -11.71 16.35 -3.41
N VAL A 68 -12.16 15.64 -2.37
CA VAL A 68 -12.14 16.15 -0.99
C VAL A 68 -10.71 16.27 -0.47
N LEU A 69 -9.87 15.26 -0.70
CA LEU A 69 -8.47 15.28 -0.26
C LEU A 69 -7.67 16.36 -0.98
N GLU A 70 -7.85 16.51 -2.30
CA GLU A 70 -7.19 17.55 -3.09
C GLU A 70 -7.60 18.96 -2.63
N LYS A 71 -8.89 19.16 -2.33
CA LYS A 71 -9.39 20.43 -1.79
C LYS A 71 -8.79 20.76 -0.41
N GLN A 72 -8.58 19.75 0.43
CA GLN A 72 -8.03 19.95 1.77
C GLN A 72 -6.51 20.19 1.75
N ARG A 73 -5.77 19.44 0.93
CA ARG A 73 -4.29 19.48 0.95
C ARG A 73 -3.67 20.42 -0.08
N GLY A 74 -4.44 20.84 -1.10
CA GLY A 74 -3.96 21.70 -2.19
C GLY A 74 -2.94 21.03 -3.14
N LYS A 75 -2.82 19.71 -3.12
CA LYS A 75 -1.90 18.92 -3.96
C LYS A 75 -2.65 17.72 -4.57
N PRO A 76 -2.21 17.22 -5.75
CA PRO A 76 -2.91 16.14 -6.45
C PRO A 76 -2.81 14.79 -5.73
N VAL A 77 -3.89 14.02 -5.79
CA VAL A 77 -4.00 12.67 -5.19
C VAL A 77 -4.19 11.63 -6.31
N PRO A 78 -3.25 10.69 -6.49
CA PRO A 78 -3.40 9.62 -7.48
C PRO A 78 -4.54 8.67 -7.13
N ILE A 79 -5.38 8.32 -8.11
CA ILE A 79 -6.47 7.34 -7.90
C ILE A 79 -5.91 5.97 -7.45
N LYS A 80 -4.74 5.58 -7.97
CA LYS A 80 -4.07 4.33 -7.58
C LYS A 80 -3.75 4.26 -6.10
N LEU A 81 -3.50 5.41 -5.45
CA LEU A 81 -3.26 5.47 -4.01
C LEU A 81 -4.53 5.10 -3.22
N LEU A 82 -5.68 5.64 -3.64
CA LEU A 82 -6.99 5.31 -3.05
C LEU A 82 -7.39 3.87 -3.35
N HIS A 83 -7.02 3.33 -4.52
CA HIS A 83 -7.21 1.92 -4.82
C HIS A 83 -6.42 1.04 -3.86
N ASN A 84 -5.12 1.30 -3.70
CA ASN A 84 -4.26 0.52 -2.80
C ASN A 84 -4.74 0.62 -1.35
N LEU A 85 -5.20 1.79 -0.91
CA LEU A 85 -5.77 1.98 0.41
C LEU A 85 -7.02 1.12 0.62
N GLN A 86 -7.95 1.12 -0.35
CA GLN A 86 -9.14 0.26 -0.27
C GLN A 86 -8.78 -1.23 -0.27
N THR A 87 -7.81 -1.65 -1.11
CA THR A 87 -7.31 -3.03 -1.11
C THR A 87 -6.80 -3.43 0.27
N LYS A 88 -5.98 -2.57 0.89
CA LYS A 88 -5.44 -2.80 2.24
C LYS A 88 -6.55 -2.94 3.30
N ILE A 89 -7.54 -2.04 3.29
CA ILE A 89 -8.70 -2.12 4.21
C ILE A 89 -9.45 -3.45 4.04
N ASN A 90 -9.64 -3.90 2.79
CA ASN A 90 -10.34 -5.15 2.50
C ASN A 90 -9.53 -6.37 2.93
N GLU A 91 -8.21 -6.36 2.77
CA GLU A 91 -7.29 -7.39 3.25
C GLU A 91 -7.31 -7.47 4.79
N GLU A 92 -7.27 -6.33 5.48
CA GLU A 92 -7.37 -6.26 6.95
C GLU A 92 -8.71 -6.80 7.46
N LYS A 93 -9.82 -6.49 6.78
CA LYS A 93 -11.15 -7.05 7.10
C LYS A 93 -11.22 -8.57 6.90
N GLN A 94 -10.57 -9.09 5.86
CA GLN A 94 -10.50 -10.54 5.62
C GLN A 94 -9.63 -11.23 6.67
N ALA A 95 -8.47 -10.66 7.01
CA ALA A 95 -7.58 -11.19 8.05
C ALA A 95 -8.21 -11.17 9.46
N GLY A 96 -9.04 -10.17 9.77
CA GLY A 96 -9.80 -10.11 11.03
C GLY A 96 -11.02 -11.02 11.11
N SER A 97 -11.34 -11.74 10.02
CA SER A 97 -12.51 -12.64 9.92
C SER A 97 -12.16 -14.13 9.91
N GLU A 98 -10.91 -14.50 10.23
CA GLU A 98 -10.57 -15.91 10.45
C GLU A 98 -11.41 -16.47 11.61
N PRO A 99 -12.18 -17.56 11.39
CA PRO A 99 -12.97 -18.16 12.45
C PRO A 99 -12.02 -18.75 13.49
N ILE A 100 -12.16 -18.30 14.73
CA ILE A 100 -11.65 -19.05 15.88
C ILE A 100 -12.40 -20.38 15.85
N LEU A 101 -11.67 -21.46 15.56
CA LEU A 101 -12.15 -22.85 15.61
C LEU A 101 -12.76 -23.19 16.98
#